data_AF-A0A0F9EYS9-F1
#
_entry.id   AF-A0A0F9EYS9-F1
#
_cell.length_a   1.000
_cell.length_b   1.000
_cell.length_c   1.000
_cell.angle_alpha   90.00
_cell.angle_beta   90.00
_cell.angle_gamma   90.00
#
_symmetry.space_group_name_H-M   'P 1'
#
loop_
_entity.id
_entity.type
_entity.pdbx_description
1 polymer ?
#
loop_
_entity_poly.entity_id
_entity_poly.type
_entity_poly.pdbx_seq_one_letter_code
_entity_poly.pdbx_strand_id
1 'polypeptide(L)'
;MSWSYSGDPAESDLMVVRFYVGDTDPNWELLQDEEILHVLSQQVSFVDADTAIPDIESYRAAATCADALCAWFARFVDTKNKSLSVSAGTRFDHFKTLARRLWSKAGVTITEDGRQAVVAGVFVGGLSLSAKRSLAADTDAVQPAFRRGEDDHPQAIQDGDNDLLGRRGTS
;
A
#
# COMPACT_ATOMS: atom_id res chain seq x y z
N MET A 1 10.36 14.17 26.46
CA MET A 1 9.13 14.74 25.89
C MET A 1 9.54 15.89 25.02
N SER A 2 9.58 15.62 23.73
CA SER A 2 9.97 16.52 22.66
C SER A 2 8.83 16.55 21.66
N TRP A 3 8.56 17.71 21.08
CA TRP A 3 7.75 17.84 19.88
C TRP A 3 8.65 18.41 18.79
N SER A 4 8.69 17.74 17.63
CA SER A 4 9.50 18.19 16.51
C SER A 4 8.76 18.05 15.18
N TYR A 5 8.78 19.12 14.38
CA TYR A 5 8.38 19.09 12.98
C TYR A 5 9.21 20.09 12.19
N SER A 6 10.03 19.61 11.25
CA SER A 6 10.95 20.43 10.45
C SER A 6 10.27 21.09 9.24
N GLY A 7 9.09 20.61 8.86
CA GLY A 7 8.39 21.03 7.64
C GLY A 7 8.62 20.12 6.43
N ASP A 8 9.60 19.21 6.50
CA ASP A 8 9.85 18.20 5.46
C ASP A 8 9.49 16.79 5.97
N PRO A 9 8.37 16.19 5.49
CA PRO A 9 8.00 14.83 5.83
C PRO A 9 9.05 13.79 5.43
N ALA A 10 9.91 14.06 4.44
CA ALA A 10 10.88 13.08 3.94
C ALA A 10 12.10 12.90 4.86
N GLU A 11 12.28 13.74 5.88
CA GLU A 11 13.45 13.69 6.76
C GLU A 11 13.43 12.50 7.73
N SER A 12 12.24 12.05 8.17
CA SER A 12 12.11 10.87 9.03
C SER A 12 10.67 10.36 9.07
N ASP A 13 10.49 9.09 9.43
CA ASP A 13 9.17 8.47 9.61
C ASP A 13 8.31 9.21 10.65
N LEU A 14 8.94 9.82 11.65
CA LEU A 14 8.26 10.68 12.62
C LEU A 14 7.59 11.87 11.92
N MET A 15 8.31 12.56 11.04
CA MET A 15 7.78 13.69 10.27
C MET A 15 6.69 13.24 9.30
N VAL A 16 6.85 12.08 8.66
CA VAL A 16 5.81 11.48 7.81
C VAL A 16 4.52 11.26 8.60
N VAL A 17 4.60 10.65 9.78
CA VAL A 17 3.42 10.39 10.62
C VAL A 17 2.75 11.69 11.05
N ARG A 18 3.53 12.69 11.48
CA ARG A 18 3.01 14.02 11.83
C ARG A 18 2.27 14.67 10.67
N PHE A 19 2.87 14.64 9.48
CA PHE A 19 2.27 15.15 8.26
C PHE A 19 0.93 14.47 7.95
N TYR A 20 0.86 13.15 8.06
CA TYR A 20 -0.38 12.40 7.78
C TYR A 20 -1.49 12.63 8.81
N VAL A 21 -1.13 12.80 10.09
CA VAL A 21 -2.07 13.12 11.17
C VAL A 21 -2.50 14.60 11.11
N GLY A 22 -1.66 15.47 10.55
CA GLY A 22 -1.85 16.93 10.54
C GLY A 22 -1.34 17.61 11.81
N ASP A 23 -0.48 16.94 12.59
CA ASP A 23 0.15 17.47 13.81
C ASP A 23 1.46 18.18 13.46
N THR A 24 1.33 19.32 12.77
CA THR A 24 2.45 20.08 12.18
C THR A 24 2.62 21.49 12.76
N ASP A 25 1.69 21.94 13.60
CA ASP A 25 1.74 23.28 14.21
C ASP A 25 2.41 23.21 15.60
N PRO A 26 3.56 23.86 15.82
CA PRO A 26 4.27 23.83 17.10
C PRO A 26 3.49 24.44 18.26
N ASN A 27 2.48 25.28 17.99
CA ASN A 27 1.68 25.88 19.06
C ASN A 27 0.56 24.94 19.53
N TRP A 28 0.16 23.99 18.68
CA TRP A 28 -1.04 23.17 18.83
C TRP A 28 -0.67 21.70 18.69
N GLU A 29 0.38 21.32 19.40
CA GLU A 29 0.88 19.96 19.47
C GLU A 29 -0.17 18.98 20.01
N LEU A 30 -0.43 17.91 19.25
CA LEU A 30 -1.41 16.88 19.62
C LEU A 30 -0.74 15.62 20.19
N LEU A 31 0.43 15.26 19.68
CA LEU A 31 1.19 14.07 20.04
C LEU A 31 2.65 14.41 20.30
N GLN A 32 3.25 13.75 21.30
CA GLN A 32 4.68 13.85 21.59
C GLN A 32 5.50 12.94 20.66
N ASP A 33 6.76 13.29 20.43
CA ASP A 33 7.69 12.51 19.59
C ASP A 33 7.80 11.06 20.11
N GLU A 34 7.86 10.89 21.43
CA GLU A 34 7.97 9.57 22.05
C GLU A 34 6.73 8.69 21.82
N GLU A 35 5.54 9.29 21.72
CA GLU A 35 4.30 8.55 21.44
C GLU A 35 4.30 8.03 20.00
N ILE A 36 4.71 8.87 19.04
CA ILE A 36 4.81 8.51 17.64
C ILE A 36 5.87 7.42 17.44
N LEU A 37 7.04 7.59 18.06
CA LEU A 37 8.12 6.60 18.02
C LEU A 37 7.69 5.26 18.63
N HIS A 38 6.91 5.30 19.72
CA HIS A 38 6.37 4.09 20.30
C HIS A 38 5.45 3.35 19.32
N VAL A 39 4.51 4.06 18.69
CA VAL A 39 3.59 3.46 17.72
C VAL A 39 4.33 2.91 16.49
N LEU A 40 5.32 3.65 15.99
CA LEU A 40 6.20 3.19 14.90
C LEU A 40 6.94 1.90 15.29
N SER A 41 7.45 1.81 16.52
CA SER A 41 8.14 0.60 17.01
C SER A 41 7.25 -0.65 17.09
N GLN A 42 5.92 -0.46 17.15
CA GLN A 42 4.95 -1.55 17.13
C GLN A 42 4.58 -2.01 15.72
N GLN A 43 4.88 -1.20 14.69
CA GLN A 43 4.59 -1.58 13.31
C GLN A 43 5.65 -2.58 12.86
N VAL A 44 5.23 -3.83 12.66
CA VAL A 44 6.12 -4.89 12.19
C VAL A 44 6.06 -4.93 10.67
N SER A 45 7.21 -4.79 10.01
CA SER A 45 7.32 -5.04 8.57
C SER A 45 7.12 -6.52 8.28
N PHE A 46 6.11 -6.85 7.49
CA PHE A 46 5.80 -8.22 7.08
C PHE A 46 5.90 -8.42 5.56
N VAL A 47 6.35 -7.40 4.83
CA VAL A 47 6.33 -7.41 3.37
C VAL A 47 7.76 -7.62 2.85
N ASP A 48 7.95 -8.62 2.00
CA ASP A 48 9.19 -8.81 1.25
C ASP A 48 9.51 -7.56 0.43
N ALA A 49 10.79 -7.17 0.37
CA ALA A 49 11.25 -5.92 -0.21
C ALA A 49 10.74 -5.64 -1.65
N ASP A 50 10.40 -6.69 -2.39
CA ASP A 50 9.96 -6.61 -3.80
C ASP A 50 8.45 -6.32 -3.97
N THR A 51 7.65 -6.44 -2.90
CA THR A 51 6.20 -6.12 -2.89
C THR A 51 5.86 -4.97 -1.93
N ALA A 52 6.89 -4.32 -1.36
CA ALA A 52 6.70 -3.25 -0.38
C ALA A 52 5.86 -2.10 -0.98
N ILE A 53 4.67 -1.90 -0.42
CA ILE A 53 3.91 -0.67 -0.65
C ILE A 53 4.68 0.44 0.09
N PRO A 54 5.10 1.52 -0.59
CA PRO A 54 5.82 2.61 0.06
C PRO A 54 4.97 3.19 1.21
N ASP A 55 5.63 3.49 2.32
CA ASP A 55 5.07 4.14 3.51
C ASP A 55 3.96 3.37 4.24
N ILE A 56 3.81 2.06 4.01
CA ILE A 56 2.73 1.27 4.65
C ILE A 56 2.81 1.33 6.18
N GLU A 57 4.01 1.30 6.74
CA GLU A 57 4.25 1.38 8.19
C GLU A 57 3.87 2.76 8.73
N SER A 58 4.28 3.82 8.04
CA SER A 58 3.92 5.19 8.37
C SER A 58 2.41 5.44 8.28
N TYR A 59 1.71 4.84 7.31
CA TYR A 59 0.25 4.90 7.24
C TYR A 59 -0.43 4.17 8.42
N ARG A 60 0.05 2.98 8.80
CA ARG A 60 -0.50 2.24 9.96
C ARG A 60 -0.23 2.97 11.27
N ALA A 61 0.97 3.51 11.43
CA ALA A 61 1.34 4.30 12.60
C ALA A 61 0.48 5.56 12.69
N ALA A 62 0.35 6.33 11.60
CA ALA A 62 -0.50 7.51 11.55
C ALA A 62 -1.98 7.18 11.81
N ALA A 63 -2.48 6.06 11.29
CA ALA A 63 -3.85 5.62 11.55
C ALA A 63 -4.08 5.31 13.04
N THR A 64 -3.12 4.61 13.66
CA THR A 64 -3.15 4.29 15.09
C THR A 64 -3.09 5.56 15.96
N CYS A 65 -2.24 6.51 15.59
CA CYS A 65 -2.17 7.83 16.23
C CYS A 65 -3.50 8.60 16.10
N ALA A 66 -4.13 8.58 14.93
CA ALA A 66 -5.44 9.20 14.72
C ALA A 66 -6.55 8.52 15.55
N ASP A 67 -6.52 7.19 15.70
CA ASP A 67 -7.43 6.46 16.60
C ASP A 67 -7.21 6.84 18.08
N ALA A 68 -5.96 7.04 18.51
CA ALA A 68 -5.65 7.52 19.86
C ALA A 68 -6.19 8.94 20.09
N LEU A 69 -6.05 9.84 19.12
CA LEU A 69 -6.63 11.19 19.17
C LEU A 69 -8.16 11.15 19.18
N CYS A 70 -8.77 10.24 18.40
CA CYS A 70 -10.20 10.00 18.43
C CYS A 70 -10.67 9.59 19.84
N ALA A 71 -9.99 8.63 20.47
CA ALA A 71 -10.28 8.22 21.85
C ALA A 71 -10.09 9.38 22.85
N TRP A 72 -9.09 10.24 22.63
CA TRP A 72 -8.89 11.45 23.42
C TRP A 72 -10.04 12.44 23.27
N PHE A 73 -10.54 12.68 22.06
CA PHE A 73 -11.68 13.59 21.84
C PHE A 73 -13.00 13.04 22.37
N ALA A 74 -13.16 11.72 22.42
CA ALA A 74 -14.36 11.05 22.95
C ALA A 74 -14.65 11.36 24.42
N ARG A 75 -13.64 11.82 25.19
CA ARG A 75 -13.81 12.19 26.60
C ARG A 75 -14.44 13.56 26.82
N PHE A 76 -14.50 14.40 25.78
CA PHE A 76 -15.04 15.75 25.87
C PHE A 76 -16.52 15.77 25.47
N VAL A 77 -17.25 16.72 26.03
CA VAL A 77 -18.65 16.97 25.72
C VAL A 77 -18.75 18.25 24.89
N ASP A 78 -19.74 18.31 24.01
CA ASP A 78 -20.04 19.52 23.25
C ASP A 78 -20.48 20.65 24.18
N THR A 79 -19.88 21.82 24.00
CA THR A 79 -20.15 22.99 24.84
C THR A 79 -20.72 24.12 24.00
N LYS A 80 -21.80 24.72 24.49
CA LYS A 80 -22.45 25.88 23.87
C LYS A 80 -22.60 26.99 24.91
N ASN A 81 -21.94 28.12 24.66
CA ASN A 81 -22.05 29.33 25.47
C ASN A 81 -22.52 30.49 24.59
N LYS A 82 -23.81 30.80 24.66
CA LYS A 82 -24.47 31.84 23.85
C LYS A 82 -24.19 31.66 22.34
N SER A 83 -23.30 32.48 21.78
CA SER A 83 -22.90 32.45 20.36
C SER A 83 -21.69 31.55 20.07
N LEU A 84 -20.93 31.16 21.08
CA LEU A 84 -19.77 30.28 20.93
C LEU A 84 -20.20 28.82 21.12
N SER A 85 -19.94 27.99 20.11
CA SER A 85 -20.11 26.54 20.20
C SER A 85 -18.81 25.84 19.86
N VAL A 86 -18.36 24.95 20.74
CA VAL A 86 -17.22 24.06 20.50
C VAL A 86 -17.75 22.64 20.50
N SER A 87 -17.76 22.00 19.32
CA SER A 87 -18.15 20.60 19.19
C SER A 87 -16.91 19.72 19.28
N ALA A 88 -16.80 18.99 20.39
CA ALA A 88 -15.86 17.90 20.54
C ALA A 88 -16.27 16.71 19.66
N GLY A 89 -17.58 16.50 19.48
CA GLY A 89 -18.14 15.47 18.60
C GLY A 89 -17.64 15.62 17.16
N THR A 90 -17.61 16.83 16.61
CA THR A 90 -17.04 17.07 15.27
C THR A 90 -15.56 16.69 15.18
N ARG A 91 -14.77 16.94 16.24
CA ARG A 91 -13.34 16.57 16.25
C ARG A 91 -13.16 15.05 16.33
N PHE A 92 -13.97 14.39 17.16
CA PHE A 92 -14.03 12.93 17.21
C PHE A 92 -14.33 12.33 15.82
N ASP A 93 -15.38 12.83 15.14
CA ASP A 93 -15.75 12.34 13.81
C ASP A 93 -14.67 12.62 12.75
N HIS A 94 -13.98 13.75 12.85
CA HIS A 94 -12.86 14.08 11.98
C HIS A 94 -11.73 13.05 12.10
N PHE A 95 -11.23 12.81 13.32
CA PHE A 95 -10.12 11.86 13.53
C PHE A 95 -10.54 10.42 13.23
N LYS A 96 -11.78 10.04 13.54
CA LYS A 96 -12.34 8.73 13.15
C LYS A 96 -12.35 8.53 11.64
N THR A 97 -12.73 9.56 10.88
CA THR A 97 -12.74 9.51 9.41
C THR A 97 -11.31 9.48 8.85
N LEU A 98 -10.41 10.27 9.44
CA LEU A 98 -9.00 10.28 9.07
C LEU A 98 -8.34 8.91 9.29
N ALA A 99 -8.54 8.28 10.46
CA ALA A 99 -8.02 6.97 10.78
C ALA A 99 -8.46 5.92 9.76
N ARG A 100 -9.76 5.86 9.43
CA ARG A 100 -10.29 4.94 8.40
C ARG A 100 -9.64 5.14 7.03
N ARG A 101 -9.42 6.40 6.64
CA ARG A 101 -8.75 6.73 5.37
C ARG A 101 -7.30 6.24 5.36
N LEU A 102 -6.58 6.43 6.46
CA LEU A 102 -5.19 5.99 6.60
C LEU A 102 -5.07 4.46 6.63
N TRP A 103 -5.96 3.77 7.34
CA TRP A 103 -6.05 2.30 7.31
C TRP A 103 -6.31 1.77 5.89
N SER A 104 -7.21 2.42 5.15
CA SER A 104 -7.49 2.06 3.76
C SER A 104 -6.26 2.22 2.86
N LYS A 105 -5.48 3.30 3.04
CA LYS A 105 -4.20 3.50 2.35
C LYS A 105 -3.16 2.45 2.74
N ALA A 106 -3.21 1.95 3.97
CA ALA A 106 -2.37 0.86 4.45
C ALA A 106 -2.82 -0.55 4.01
N GLY A 107 -3.81 -0.66 3.11
CA GLY A 107 -4.34 -1.94 2.63
C GLY A 107 -5.25 -2.67 3.63
N VAL A 108 -5.68 -1.99 4.68
CA VAL A 108 -6.56 -2.53 5.72
C VAL A 108 -7.95 -1.93 5.58
N THR A 109 -8.94 -2.79 5.41
CA THR A 109 -10.35 -2.37 5.46
C THR A 109 -10.87 -2.55 6.88
N ILE A 110 -11.48 -1.50 7.43
CA ILE A 110 -12.19 -1.57 8.71
C ILE A 110 -13.66 -1.88 8.44
N THR A 111 -14.12 -3.03 8.92
CA THR A 111 -15.52 -3.45 8.87
C THR A 111 -16.40 -2.58 9.79
N GLU A 112 -17.72 -2.60 9.59
CA GLU A 112 -18.66 -1.83 10.42
C GLU A 112 -18.56 -2.20 11.91
N ASP A 113 -18.22 -3.46 12.22
CA ASP A 113 -17.99 -3.98 13.57
C ASP A 113 -16.66 -3.53 14.19
N GLY A 114 -15.86 -2.71 13.50
CA GLY A 114 -14.58 -2.22 13.98
C GLY A 114 -13.42 -3.22 13.85
N ARG A 115 -13.64 -4.38 13.21
CA ARG A 115 -12.56 -5.33 12.94
C ARG A 115 -11.74 -4.87 11.74
N GLN A 116 -10.41 -4.92 11.90
CA GLN A 116 -9.45 -4.72 10.83
C GLN A 116 -9.33 -6.00 10.01
N ALA A 117 -9.54 -5.90 8.70
CA ALA A 117 -9.32 -6.98 7.74
C ALA A 117 -8.26 -6.54 6.74
N VAL A 118 -7.18 -7.31 6.62
CA VAL A 118 -6.19 -7.11 5.57
C VAL A 118 -6.82 -7.55 4.25
N VAL A 119 -6.85 -6.67 3.26
CA VAL A 119 -7.34 -7.03 1.93
C VAL A 119 -6.28 -7.91 1.26
N ALA A 120 -6.45 -9.23 1.35
CA ALA A 120 -5.67 -10.15 0.54
C ALA A 120 -6.04 -9.94 -0.93
N GLY A 121 -5.13 -9.39 -1.72
CA GLY A 121 -5.33 -9.28 -3.16
C GLY A 121 -5.50 -10.67 -3.77
N VAL A 122 -6.54 -10.87 -4.57
CA VAL A 122 -6.68 -12.09 -5.37
C VAL A 122 -5.57 -12.08 -6.42
N PHE A 123 -4.58 -12.97 -6.29
CA PHE A 123 -3.54 -13.13 -7.29
C PHE A 123 -4.13 -13.79 -8.54
N VAL A 124 -4.19 -13.05 -9.65
CA VAL A 124 -4.56 -13.60 -10.96
C VAL A 124 -3.29 -13.63 -11.80
N GLY A 125 -2.72 -14.84 -11.94
CA GLY A 125 -1.55 -15.07 -12.78
C GLY A 125 -1.82 -14.65 -14.23
N GLY A 126 -1.00 -13.75 -14.76
CA GLY A 126 -1.09 -13.29 -16.16
C GLY A 126 -1.56 -11.85 -16.37
N LEU A 127 -1.93 -11.11 -15.33
CA LEU A 127 -2.24 -9.66 -15.44
C LEU A 127 -1.00 -8.81 -15.74
N SER A 128 0.18 -9.22 -15.25
CA SER A 128 1.43 -8.52 -15.48
C SER A 128 2.55 -9.49 -15.88
N LEU A 129 3.57 -8.97 -16.56
CA LEU A 129 4.74 -9.75 -16.94
C LEU A 129 5.51 -10.27 -15.71
N SER A 130 5.60 -9.46 -14.65
CA SER A 130 6.23 -9.86 -13.38
C SER A 130 5.44 -10.96 -12.66
N ALA A 131 4.11 -10.86 -12.62
CA ALA A 131 3.25 -11.92 -12.07
C ALA A 131 3.39 -13.22 -12.87
N LYS A 132 3.49 -13.12 -14.21
CA LYS A 132 3.72 -14.28 -15.08
C LYS A 132 5.08 -14.94 -14.80
N ARG A 133 6.14 -14.14 -14.60
CA ARG A 133 7.48 -14.65 -14.26
C ARG A 133 7.53 -15.29 -12.88
N SER A 134 6.87 -14.68 -11.90
CA SER A 134 6.78 -15.21 -10.54
C SER A 134 6.06 -16.55 -10.52
N LEU A 135 4.92 -16.65 -11.21
CA LEU A 135 4.21 -17.92 -11.38
C LEU A 135 5.05 -18.97 -12.11
N ALA A 136 5.83 -18.58 -13.12
CA ALA A 136 6.69 -19.52 -13.84
C ALA A 136 7.91 -20.00 -13.02
N ALA A 137 8.32 -19.23 -12.02
CA ALA A 137 9.42 -19.57 -11.11
C ALA A 137 8.96 -20.38 -9.88
N ASP A 138 7.66 -20.36 -9.58
CA ASP A 138 7.06 -21.11 -8.49
C ASP A 138 7.04 -22.62 -8.82
N THR A 139 7.81 -23.41 -8.06
CA THR A 139 7.93 -24.86 -8.22
C THR A 139 6.74 -25.63 -7.65
N ASP A 140 5.97 -25.01 -6.75
CA ASP A 140 4.78 -25.60 -6.14
C ASP A 140 3.52 -25.30 -6.97
N ALA A 141 3.58 -24.31 -7.86
CA ALA A 141 2.52 -24.00 -8.80
C ALA A 141 2.41 -25.07 -9.91
N VAL A 142 1.18 -25.49 -10.22
CA VAL A 142 0.88 -26.34 -11.36
C VAL A 142 1.17 -25.56 -12.64
N GLN A 143 2.33 -25.83 -13.25
CA GLN A 143 2.75 -25.16 -14.48
C GLN A 143 1.88 -25.60 -15.67
N PRO A 144 1.62 -24.70 -16.63
CA PRO A 144 0.89 -25.06 -17.85
C PRO A 144 1.68 -26.10 -18.66
N ALA A 145 0.97 -27.08 -19.22
CA ALA A 145 1.54 -28.15 -20.03
C ALA A 145 2.13 -27.68 -21.36
N PHE A 146 1.72 -26.50 -21.84
CA PHE A 146 2.15 -25.91 -23.11
C PHE A 146 2.95 -24.63 -22.88
N ARG A 147 4.07 -24.49 -23.59
CA ARG A 147 4.93 -23.30 -23.57
C ARG A 147 5.05 -22.68 -24.96
N ARG A 148 5.35 -21.38 -24.99
CA ARG A 148 5.58 -20.66 -26.24
C ARG A 148 6.77 -21.30 -26.98
N GLY A 149 6.52 -21.77 -28.19
CA GLY A 149 7.52 -22.41 -29.05
C GLY A 149 7.42 -23.93 -29.16
N GLU A 150 6.48 -24.57 -28.45
CA GLU A 150 6.26 -26.02 -28.55
C GLU A 150 5.48 -26.43 -29.82
N ASP A 151 4.78 -25.46 -30.44
CA ASP A 151 4.10 -25.62 -31.73
C ASP A 151 4.92 -25.06 -32.92
N ASP A 152 6.16 -24.58 -32.67
CA ASP A 152 7.00 -24.00 -33.71
C ASP A 152 7.56 -25.13 -34.60
N HIS A 153 7.00 -25.29 -35.81
CA HIS A 153 7.49 -26.26 -36.78
C HIS A 153 8.83 -25.82 -37.37
N PRO A 154 9.93 -26.59 -37.21
CA PRO A 154 11.29 -26.14 -37.58
C PRO A 154 11.54 -25.97 -39.08
N GLN A 155 10.62 -26.37 -39.97
CA GLN A 155 10.83 -26.32 -41.42
C GLN A 155 10.16 -25.15 -42.16
N ALA A 156 9.48 -24.22 -41.47
CA ALA A 156 8.76 -23.14 -42.18
C ALA A 156 9.67 -22.08 -42.84
N ILE A 157 11.00 -22.17 -42.71
CA ILE A 157 11.96 -21.16 -43.22
C ILE A 157 12.86 -21.70 -44.36
N GLN A 158 12.80 -22.98 -44.76
CA GLN A 158 13.81 -23.54 -45.70
C GLN A 158 13.36 -23.90 -47.13
N ASP A 159 12.10 -23.73 -47.53
CA ASP A 159 11.63 -24.19 -48.86
C ASP A 159 11.24 -23.04 -49.83
N GLY A 160 11.80 -21.84 -49.65
CA GLY A 160 11.47 -20.69 -50.49
C GLY A 160 12.32 -20.50 -51.76
N ASP A 161 13.57 -20.99 -51.82
CA ASP A 161 14.55 -20.43 -52.76
C ASP A 161 15.41 -21.44 -53.57
N ASN A 162 15.10 -22.74 -53.59
CA ASN A 162 16.03 -23.72 -54.19
C ASN A 162 15.49 -24.67 -55.25
N ASP A 163 14.41 -24.31 -55.98
CA ASP A 163 13.82 -25.21 -56.99
C ASP A 163 13.55 -24.59 -58.37
N LEU A 164 14.46 -23.75 -58.90
CA LEU A 164 14.35 -23.20 -60.27
C LEU A 164 15.55 -23.42 -61.20
N LEU A 165 16.49 -24.32 -60.89
CA LEU A 165 17.64 -24.59 -61.79
C LEU A 165 17.88 -26.08 -62.10
N GLY A 166 16.78 -26.82 -62.33
CA GLY A 166 16.82 -28.16 -62.92
C GLY A 166 16.47 -28.16 -64.42
N ARG A 167 17.37 -28.73 -65.24
CA ARG A 167 17.13 -29.32 -66.58
C ARG A 167 16.89 -28.39 -67.79
N ARG A 168 17.96 -28.12 -68.53
CA ARG A 168 17.99 -28.29 -70.01
C ARG A 168 19.06 -29.37 -70.26
N GLY A 169 18.79 -30.54 -70.82
CA GLY A 169 18.04 -30.82 -72.04
C GLY A 169 19.05 -31.27 -73.09
N THR A 170 19.35 -32.57 -73.10
CA THR A 170 20.15 -33.27 -74.11
C THR A 170 19.39 -33.39 -75.41
N SER A 171 20.00 -32.97 -76.52
CA SER A 171 19.86 -33.55 -77.87
C SER A 171 21.15 -33.34 -78.63
#